data_AF-A0A6C1KQJ3-F1
#
_entry.id   AF-A0A6C1KQJ3-F1
#
_cell.length_a   1.000
_cell.length_b   1.000
_cell.length_c   1.000
_cell.angle_alpha   90.00
_cell.angle_beta   90.00
_cell.angle_gamma   90.00
#
_symmetry.space_group_name_H-M   'P 1'
#
loop_
_entity.id
_entity.type
_entity.pdbx_description
1 polymer ?
#
loop_
_entity_poly.entity_id
_entity_poly.type
_entity_poly.pdbx_seq_one_letter_code
_entity_poly.pdbx_strand_id
1 'polypeptide(L)'
;MFAVIKANGKQYRVAAADEITIDRLDAEVGSVFTFPVLMLGGATIAIGAPHVDGATVTGEVVEQTRGDKVIAFKKRRRQNSRRKRGFRADLTVVRITEISGLGETVKAEPKFQRAPAPEAAADA
;
A
#
# COMPACT_ATOMS: atom_id res chain seq x y z
N MET A 1 -1.71 -17.59 -2.45
CA MET A 1 -3.01 -16.95 -2.15
C MET A 1 -2.90 -15.45 -2.43
N PHE A 2 -3.96 -14.82 -2.95
CA PHE A 2 -4.03 -13.37 -3.15
C PHE A 2 -5.39 -12.83 -2.70
N ALA A 3 -5.46 -11.54 -2.41
CA ALA A 3 -6.67 -10.84 -2.00
C ALA A 3 -6.93 -9.63 -2.91
N VAL A 4 -8.19 -9.22 -3.01
CA VAL A 4 -8.56 -7.90 -3.56
C VAL A 4 -9.04 -7.04 -2.39
N ILE A 5 -8.30 -5.97 -2.11
CA ILE A 5 -8.59 -5.03 -1.02
C ILE A 5 -9.17 -3.74 -1.58
N LYS A 6 -9.91 -3.02 -0.74
CA LYS A 6 -10.37 -1.66 -1.05
C LYS A 6 -9.62 -0.65 -0.19
N ALA A 7 -8.95 0.30 -0.82
CA ALA A 7 -8.26 1.41 -0.15
C ALA A 7 -8.58 2.73 -0.85
N ASN A 8 -9.04 3.73 -0.09
CA ASN A 8 -9.31 5.09 -0.57
C ASN A 8 -10.13 5.16 -1.88
N GLY A 9 -11.15 4.28 -2.00
CA GLY A 9 -12.06 4.25 -3.16
C GLY A 9 -11.54 3.46 -4.37
N LYS A 10 -10.31 2.96 -4.34
CA LYS A 10 -9.73 2.07 -5.37
C LYS A 10 -9.62 0.64 -4.86
N GLN A 11 -9.51 -0.30 -5.79
CA GLN A 11 -9.31 -1.71 -5.49
C GLN A 11 -7.92 -2.15 -5.95
N TYR A 12 -7.25 -2.94 -5.13
CA TYR A 12 -5.90 -3.44 -5.38
C TYR A 12 -5.88 -4.95 -5.23
N ARG A 13 -5.23 -5.63 -6.17
CA ARG A 13 -4.88 -7.04 -6.03
C ARG A 13 -3.56 -7.15 -5.30
N VAL A 14 -3.51 -7.94 -4.24
CA VAL A 14 -2.34 -8.08 -3.37
C VAL A 14 -2.06 -9.55 -3.05
N ALA A 15 -0.79 -9.90 -2.99
CA ALA A 15 -0.27 -11.12 -2.39
C ALA A 15 0.55 -10.80 -1.12
N ALA A 16 0.89 -11.83 -0.35
CA ALA A 16 1.79 -11.65 0.78
C ALA A 16 3.18 -11.21 0.29
N ALA A 17 3.80 -10.27 1.01
CA ALA A 17 5.07 -9.61 0.69
C ALA A 17 5.03 -8.60 -0.47
N ASP A 18 3.88 -8.31 -1.06
CA ASP A 18 3.75 -7.26 -2.07
C ASP A 18 3.90 -5.87 -1.45
N GLU A 19 4.52 -4.96 -2.20
CA GLU A 19 4.51 -3.52 -1.91
C GLU A 19 3.58 -2.80 -2.88
N ILE A 20 2.61 -2.09 -2.32
CA ILE A 20 1.63 -1.34 -3.09
C ILE A 20 1.68 0.14 -2.72
N THR A 21 1.55 0.99 -3.73
CA THR A 21 1.37 2.43 -3.54
C THR A 21 -0.12 2.77 -3.58
N ILE A 22 -0.61 3.33 -2.48
CA ILE A 22 -1.99 3.77 -2.31
C ILE A 22 -2.06 5.28 -2.10
N ASP A 23 -3.27 5.83 -2.20
CA ASP A 23 -3.51 7.23 -1.84
C ASP A 23 -3.23 7.45 -0.34
N ARG A 24 -2.89 8.68 0.05
CA ARG A 24 -2.51 9.07 1.42
C ARG A 24 -3.35 8.41 2.52
N LEU A 25 -2.66 7.79 3.47
CA LEU A 25 -3.17 7.39 4.77
C LEU A 25 -2.59 8.30 5.86
N ASP A 26 -3.42 8.72 6.81
CA ASP A 26 -2.98 9.47 8.00
C ASP A 26 -2.41 8.51 9.06
N ALA A 27 -1.25 7.95 8.77
CA ALA A 27 -0.53 7.03 9.64
C ALA A 27 0.99 7.20 9.52
N GLU A 28 1.72 6.93 10.61
CA GLU A 28 3.17 7.05 10.66
C GLU A 28 3.86 5.86 9.96
N VAL A 29 5.12 6.05 9.56
CA VAL A 29 5.95 4.97 9.01
C VAL A 29 6.18 3.91 10.08
N GLY A 30 6.02 2.64 9.72
CA GLY A 30 6.06 1.49 10.64
C GLY A 30 4.73 1.15 11.29
N SER A 31 3.67 1.94 11.05
CA SER A 31 2.34 1.61 11.55
C SER A 31 1.74 0.42 10.79
N VAL A 32 1.04 -0.44 11.53
CA VAL A 32 0.29 -1.59 10.98
C VAL A 32 -1.15 -1.16 10.72
N PHE A 33 -1.65 -1.46 9.53
CA PHE A 33 -3.01 -1.18 9.11
C PHE A 33 -3.70 -2.44 8.58
N THR A 34 -4.97 -2.59 8.91
CA THR A 34 -5.80 -3.72 8.45
C THR A 34 -6.79 -3.25 7.40
N PHE A 35 -6.82 -3.92 6.26
CA PHE A 35 -7.69 -3.60 5.14
C PHE A 35 -8.86 -4.60 5.04
N PRO A 36 -10.08 -4.11 4.71
CA PRO A 36 -11.19 -4.98 4.41
C PRO A 36 -11.00 -5.67 3.05
N VAL A 37 -11.39 -6.94 2.98
CA VAL A 37 -11.21 -7.80 1.80
C VAL A 37 -12.52 -7.91 1.03
N LEU A 38 -12.45 -7.73 -0.29
CA LEU A 38 -13.58 -7.91 -1.22
C LEU A 38 -13.60 -9.32 -1.82
N MET A 39 -12.42 -9.90 -2.05
CA MET A 39 -12.28 -11.23 -2.66
C MET A 39 -10.99 -11.89 -2.19
N LEU A 40 -11.05 -13.20 -1.94
CA LEU A 40 -9.88 -14.06 -1.78
C LEU A 40 -9.76 -14.98 -3.00
N GLY A 41 -8.55 -15.11 -3.53
CA GLY A 41 -8.24 -15.95 -4.69
C GLY A 41 -7.05 -16.88 -4.42
N GLY A 42 -7.13 -18.09 -4.98
CA GLY A 42 -6.17 -19.16 -4.75
C GLY A 42 -6.72 -20.47 -5.30
N ALA A 43 -6.59 -21.56 -4.53
CA ALA A 43 -7.22 -22.84 -4.85
C ALA A 43 -8.75 -22.76 -4.74
N THR A 44 -9.25 -22.06 -3.72
CA THR A 44 -10.67 -21.73 -3.55
C THR A 44 -10.85 -20.23 -3.70
N ILE A 45 -11.91 -19.82 -4.41
CA ILE A 45 -12.25 -18.40 -4.62
C ILE A 45 -13.41 -18.08 -3.70
N ALA A 46 -13.26 -17.05 -2.86
CA ALA A 46 -14.36 -16.48 -2.08
C ALA A 46 -14.60 -15.04 -2.51
N ILE A 47 -15.83 -14.74 -2.89
CA ILE A 47 -16.27 -13.41 -3.31
C ILE A 47 -17.19 -12.86 -2.22
N GLY A 48 -16.87 -11.68 -1.71
CA GLY A 48 -17.63 -11.02 -0.66
C GLY A 48 -18.88 -10.33 -1.17
N ALA A 49 -19.84 -10.12 -0.27
CA ALA A 49 -21.06 -9.36 -0.54
C ALA A 49 -21.47 -8.51 0.68
N PRO A 50 -20.83 -7.34 0.93
CA PRO A 50 -19.79 -6.65 0.14
C PRO A 50 -18.35 -7.05 0.50
N HIS A 51 -18.14 -7.70 1.65
CA HIS A 51 -16.84 -8.17 2.12
C HIS A 51 -16.86 -9.68 2.37
N VAL A 52 -15.69 -10.31 2.43
CA VAL A 52 -15.57 -11.72 2.83
C VAL A 52 -15.48 -11.77 4.35
N ASP A 53 -16.46 -12.40 5.00
CA ASP A 53 -16.50 -12.49 6.46
C ASP A 53 -15.30 -13.24 7.03
N GLY A 54 -14.67 -12.66 8.07
CA GLY A 54 -13.49 -13.23 8.71
C GLY A 54 -12.19 -13.15 7.91
N ALA A 55 -12.20 -12.50 6.73
CA ALA A 55 -10.99 -12.26 5.95
C ALA A 55 -10.39 -10.89 6.28
N THR A 56 -9.09 -10.85 6.58
CA THR A 56 -8.38 -9.59 6.82
C THR A 56 -7.01 -9.61 6.15
N VAL A 57 -6.61 -8.45 5.61
CA VAL A 57 -5.26 -8.23 5.09
C VAL A 57 -4.58 -7.22 5.98
N THR A 58 -3.45 -7.59 6.56
CA THR A 58 -2.60 -6.66 7.32
C THR A 58 -1.46 -6.19 6.45
N GLY A 59 -1.10 -4.92 6.60
CA GLY A 59 0.07 -4.34 5.98
C GLY A 59 0.73 -3.29 6.87
N GLU A 60 1.99 -3.02 6.59
CA GLU A 60 2.81 -2.05 7.28
C GLU A 60 3.12 -0.87 6.36
N VAL A 61 3.04 0.36 6.88
CA VAL A 61 3.42 1.56 6.14
C VAL A 61 4.94 1.64 6.05
N VAL A 62 5.49 1.51 4.85
CA VAL A 62 6.93 1.57 4.59
C VAL A 62 7.41 2.99 4.40
N GLU A 63 6.66 3.80 3.64
CA GLU A 63 7.06 5.17 3.30
C GLU A 63 5.83 6.04 3.04
N GLN A 64 5.94 7.32 3.43
CA GLN A 64 5.05 8.38 2.99
C GLN A 64 5.77 9.23 1.94
N THR A 65 5.35 9.13 0.68
CA THR A 65 6.06 9.68 -0.46
C THR A 65 5.18 10.61 -1.28
N ARG A 66 5.78 11.34 -2.23
CA ARG A 66 5.04 12.21 -3.16
C ARG A 66 5.24 11.71 -4.57
N GLY A 67 4.13 11.50 -5.27
CA GLY A 67 4.15 11.08 -6.67
C GLY A 67 4.76 12.12 -7.59
N ASP A 68 4.85 11.75 -8.86
CA ASP A 68 5.40 12.61 -9.90
C ASP A 68 4.65 13.94 -10.02
N LYS A 69 5.40 14.97 -10.43
CA LYS A 69 4.83 16.30 -10.62
C LYS A 69 4.00 16.30 -11.90
N VAL A 70 2.69 16.23 -11.74
CA VAL A 70 1.74 16.43 -12.84
C VAL A 70 1.54 17.93 -13.06
N ILE A 71 1.61 18.37 -14.31
CA ILE A 71 1.46 19.78 -14.68
C ILE A 71 0.09 19.99 -15.32
N ALA A 72 -0.79 20.69 -14.61
CA ALA A 72 -2.04 21.19 -15.17
C ALA A 72 -1.78 22.52 -15.89
N PHE A 73 -1.72 22.48 -17.22
CA PHE A 73 -1.57 23.66 -18.07
C PHE A 73 -2.89 24.01 -18.76
N LYS A 74 -3.39 25.22 -18.52
CA LYS A 74 -4.60 25.76 -19.16
C LYS A 74 -4.24 27.01 -19.94
N LYS A 75 -4.52 27.04 -21.25
CA LYS A 75 -4.27 28.19 -22.13
C LYS A 75 -5.54 28.53 -22.90
N ARG A 76 -5.96 29.80 -22.87
CA ARG A 76 -7.02 30.32 -23.75
C ARG A 76 -6.39 30.98 -24.96
N ARG A 77 -6.76 30.52 -26.16
CA ARG A 77 -6.22 31.05 -27.43
C ARG A 77 -6.61 32.52 -27.58
N ARG A 78 -5.68 33.37 -28.02
CA ARG A 78 -5.85 34.82 -28.30
C ARG A 78 -6.27 35.72 -27.12
N GLN A 79 -6.47 35.17 -25.91
CA GLN A 79 -6.89 35.94 -24.72
C GLN A 79 -5.74 36.30 -23.76
N ASN A 80 -4.48 36.12 -24.20
CA ASN A 80 -3.26 36.24 -23.37
C ASN A 80 -3.33 35.54 -21.99
N SER A 81 -4.23 34.56 -21.85
CA SER A 81 -4.50 33.87 -20.59
C SER A 81 -3.87 32.49 -20.63
N ARG A 82 -2.87 32.27 -19.78
CA ARG A 82 -2.23 30.97 -19.55
C ARG A 82 -2.02 30.77 -18.05
N ARG A 83 -2.32 29.58 -17.56
CA ARG A 83 -2.06 29.16 -16.17
C ARG A 83 -1.34 27.82 -16.19
N LYS A 84 -0.24 27.72 -15.45
CA LYS A 84 0.52 26.48 -15.25
C LYS A 84 0.52 26.20 -13.74
N ARG A 85 -0.07 25.09 -13.31
CA ARG A 85 -0.07 24.66 -11.91
C ARG A 85 0.56 23.26 -11.83
N GLY A 86 1.54 23.11 -10.94
CA GLY A 86 2.06 21.80 -10.58
C GLY A 86 1.20 21.16 -9.49
N PHE A 87 1.00 19.87 -9.56
CA PHE A 87 0.41 19.04 -8.51
C PHE A 87 1.29 17.81 -8.30
N ARG A 88 1.48 17.42 -7.04
CA ARG A 88 2.06 16.14 -6.66
C ARG A 88 1.08 15.49 -5.69
N ALA A 89 0.70 14.26 -5.96
CA ALA A 89 -0.15 13.48 -5.06
C ALA A 89 0.69 13.01 -3.87
N ASP A 90 0.12 13.07 -2.68
CA ASP A 90 0.71 12.44 -1.51
C ASP A 90 0.26 10.96 -1.51
N LEU A 91 1.23 10.06 -1.44
CA LEU A 91 1.06 8.63 -1.62
C LEU A 91 1.68 7.90 -0.44
N THR A 92 1.10 6.76 -0.07
CA THR A 92 1.60 5.90 0.98
C THR A 92 2.02 4.57 0.36
N VAL A 93 3.25 4.14 0.63
CA VAL A 93 3.73 2.82 0.24
C VAL A 93 3.48 1.87 1.41
N VAL A 94 2.73 0.80 1.14
CA VAL A 94 2.35 -0.20 2.14
C VAL A 94 2.85 -1.56 1.68
N ARG A 95 3.50 -2.28 2.59
CA ARG A 95 3.89 -3.68 2.39
C ARG A 95 2.89 -4.60 3.05
N ILE A 96 2.43 -5.62 2.33
CA ILE A 96 1.46 -6.58 2.84
C ILE A 96 2.17 -7.66 3.67
N THR A 97 1.80 -7.75 4.95
CA THR A 97 2.44 -8.65 5.92
C THR A 97 1.72 -9.98 6.02
N GLU A 98 0.39 -9.99 6.04
CA GLU A 98 -0.40 -11.20 6.19
C GLU A 98 -1.74 -11.09 5.47
N ILE A 99 -2.15 -12.20 4.86
CA ILE A 99 -3.50 -12.39 4.33
C ILE A 99 -4.11 -13.54 5.13
N SER A 100 -5.20 -13.25 5.82
CA SER A 100 -5.97 -14.23 6.61
C SER A 100 -7.37 -14.38 6.03
N GLY A 101 -7.86 -15.62 5.97
CA GLY A 101 -9.24 -15.93 5.61
C GLY A 101 -9.44 -17.40 5.25
N LEU A 102 -10.69 -17.87 5.34
CA LEU A 102 -11.07 -19.26 5.02
C LEU A 102 -10.28 -20.34 5.81
N GLY A 103 -9.81 -20.02 7.01
CA GLY A 103 -9.00 -20.94 7.83
C GLY A 103 -7.54 -21.07 7.40
N GLU A 104 -7.12 -20.38 6.34
CA GLU A 104 -5.73 -20.32 5.89
C GLU A 104 -5.13 -18.94 6.20
N THR A 105 -3.90 -18.95 6.72
CA THR A 105 -3.12 -17.73 6.98
C THR A 105 -1.84 -17.81 6.16
N VAL A 106 -1.63 -16.83 5.29
CA VAL A 106 -0.39 -16.72 4.52
C VAL A 106 0.33 -15.47 5.01
N LYS A 107 1.42 -15.71 5.73
CA LYS A 107 2.33 -14.67 6.21
C LYS A 107 3.46 -14.46 5.22
N ALA A 108 3.85 -13.21 5.04
CA ALA A 108 5.07 -12.85 4.33
C ALA A 108 6.28 -13.29 5.16
N GLU A 109 7.25 -13.93 4.52
CA GLU A 109 8.56 -14.14 5.15
C GLU A 109 9.26 -12.79 5.36
N PRO A 110 9.86 -12.53 6.53
CA PRO A 110 10.53 -11.27 6.79
C PRO A 110 11.78 -11.17 5.91
N LYS A 111 11.72 -10.37 4.85
CA LYS A 111 12.88 -10.14 3.96
C LYS A 111 13.98 -9.25 4.55
N PHE A 112 13.96 -8.94 5.84
CA PHE A 112 15.06 -8.20 6.44
C PHE A 112 15.15 -8.44 7.96
N GLN A 113 15.75 -9.55 8.37
CA GLN A 113 16.52 -9.51 9.61
C GLN A 113 17.77 -8.69 9.28
N ARG A 114 17.73 -7.38 9.56
CA ARG A 114 18.97 -6.62 9.68
C ARG A 114 19.69 -7.25 10.87
N ALA A 115 20.72 -8.06 10.61
CA ALA A 115 21.67 -8.43 11.64
C ALA A 115 22.04 -7.13 12.36
N PRO A 116 22.02 -7.08 13.71
CA PRO A 116 22.49 -5.90 14.42
C PRO A 116 23.90 -5.63 13.87
N ALA A 117 24.11 -4.40 13.37
CA ALA A 117 25.42 -3.98 12.93
C ALA A 117 26.39 -4.30 14.06
N PRO A 118 27.53 -4.97 13.80
CA PRO A 118 28.51 -5.18 14.86
C PRO A 118 28.87 -3.79 15.38
N GLU A 119 28.60 -3.56 16.66
CA GLU A 119 29.06 -2.38 17.38
C GLU A 119 30.53 -2.21 17.01
N ALA A 120 30.85 -1.03 16.47
CA ALA A 120 32.22 -0.65 16.23
C ALA A 120 32.98 -0.85 17.53
N ALA A 121 33.89 -1.82 17.55
CA ALA A 121 34.86 -1.98 18.60
C ALA A 121 35.67 -0.69 18.68
N ALA A 122 35.30 0.14 19.64
CA ALA A 122 36.12 1.21 20.14
C ALA A 122 37.30 0.63 20.93
N ASP A 123 38.45 1.27 20.78
CA ASP A 123 39.61 1.31 21.67
C ASP A 123 40.47 0.04 21.85
N ALA A 124 41.65 0.07 21.20
CA ALA A 124 42.97 -0.10 21.84
C ALA A 124 44.09 0.38 20.90
#